data_AF-A0A5W5P0H3-F1
#
_entry.id   AF-A0A5W5P0H3-F1
#
_cell.length_a   1.000
_cell.length_b   1.000
_cell.length_c   1.000
_cell.angle_alpha   90.00
_cell.angle_beta   90.00
_cell.angle_gamma   90.00
#
_symmetry.space_group_name_H-M   'P 1'
#
loop_
_entity.id
_entity.type
_entity.pdbx_description
1 polymer ?
#
loop_
_entity_poly.entity_id
_entity_poly.type
_entity_poly.pdbx_seq_one_letter_code
_entity_poly.pdbx_strand_id
1 'polypeptide(L)'
;VKAAMDNANGRVPSDRKVNGHPLSGDITLWASDVKAISADAIGQITDNGTMASANTPGWWRVAVSNSDTVADFPTYPDGSKLYSYGYMFVEKIGEVWFQHYYAHMGANAKRQDWGTVPNTSRPWVIDYNTANKPSAGDVGALP
;
A
#
# COMPACT_ATOMS: atom_id res chain seq x y z
N VAL A 1 -20.26 -38.54 -36.05
CA VAL A 1 -20.31 -38.15 -34.62
C VAL A 1 -19.03 -38.52 -33.88
N LYS A 2 -18.63 -39.82 -33.83
CA LYS A 2 -17.41 -40.26 -33.13
C LYS A 2 -16.13 -39.51 -33.53
N ALA A 3 -15.83 -39.40 -34.83
CA ALA A 3 -14.63 -38.68 -35.30
C ALA A 3 -14.62 -37.18 -34.91
N ALA A 4 -15.80 -36.56 -34.79
CA ALA A 4 -15.91 -35.17 -34.36
C ALA A 4 -15.71 -35.03 -32.83
N MET A 5 -16.22 -35.98 -32.04
CA MET A 5 -16.01 -36.04 -30.58
C MET A 5 -14.55 -36.33 -30.23
N ASP A 6 -13.91 -37.27 -30.93
CA ASP A 6 -12.49 -37.60 -30.75
C ASP A 6 -11.60 -36.38 -31.09
N ASN A 7 -11.95 -35.65 -32.17
CA ASN A 7 -11.28 -34.40 -32.52
C ASN A 7 -11.52 -33.30 -31.46
N ALA A 8 -12.68 -33.23 -30.81
CA ALA A 8 -12.98 -32.21 -29.81
C ALA A 8 -12.27 -32.45 -28.47
N ASN A 9 -12.24 -33.70 -27.99
CA ASN A 9 -11.73 -34.07 -26.66
C ASN A 9 -10.21 -33.89 -26.50
N GLY A 10 -9.45 -33.67 -27.59
CA GLY A 10 -8.00 -33.49 -27.56
C GLY A 10 -7.51 -32.07 -27.87
N ARG A 11 -8.40 -31.09 -28.10
CA ARG A 11 -8.00 -29.75 -28.58
C ARG A 11 -7.39 -28.86 -27.51
N VAL A 12 -7.71 -29.13 -26.25
CA VAL A 12 -7.07 -28.49 -25.11
C VAL A 12 -6.28 -29.57 -24.37
N PRO A 13 -4.94 -29.57 -24.50
CA PRO A 13 -4.10 -30.44 -23.69
C PRO A 13 -4.41 -30.24 -22.19
N SER A 14 -4.55 -31.32 -21.43
CA SER A 14 -4.97 -31.30 -20.02
C SER A 14 -3.95 -30.68 -19.07
N ASP A 15 -2.72 -30.48 -19.54
CA ASP A 15 -1.64 -29.79 -18.83
C ASP A 15 -1.69 -28.27 -19.01
N ARG A 16 -2.56 -27.74 -19.87
CA ARG A 16 -2.76 -26.29 -20.02
C ARG A 16 -3.31 -25.68 -18.75
N LYS A 17 -2.70 -24.57 -18.35
CA LYS A 17 -3.02 -23.83 -17.14
C LYS A 17 -3.25 -22.34 -17.43
N VAL A 18 -4.04 -21.69 -16.59
CA VAL A 18 -4.11 -20.23 -16.46
C VAL A 18 -3.45 -19.88 -15.14
N ASN A 19 -2.30 -19.22 -15.20
CA ASN A 19 -1.50 -18.87 -14.02
C ASN A 19 -1.32 -20.03 -13.01
N GLY A 20 -0.98 -21.23 -13.49
CA GLY A 20 -0.80 -22.41 -12.62
C GLY A 20 -2.07 -23.20 -12.30
N HIS A 21 -3.26 -22.64 -12.53
CA HIS A 21 -4.55 -23.30 -12.31
C HIS A 21 -4.97 -24.18 -13.49
N PRO A 22 -5.42 -25.44 -13.26
CA PRO A 22 -5.83 -26.35 -14.33
C PRO A 22 -7.17 -25.95 -14.96
N LEU A 23 -7.29 -26.16 -16.28
CA LEU A 23 -8.52 -25.91 -17.05
C LEU A 23 -9.58 -27.01 -16.86
N SER A 24 -10.00 -27.25 -15.62
CA SER A 24 -11.00 -28.27 -15.27
C SER A 24 -12.40 -27.71 -14.94
N GLY A 25 -12.52 -26.38 -14.90
CA GLY A 25 -13.75 -25.65 -14.58
C GLY A 25 -13.50 -24.14 -14.59
N ASP A 26 -14.39 -23.38 -13.95
CA ASP A 26 -14.24 -21.93 -13.78
C ASP A 26 -13.01 -21.60 -12.92
N ILE A 27 -12.29 -20.55 -13.31
CA ILE A 27 -11.08 -20.09 -12.62
C ILE A 27 -11.32 -18.70 -12.06
N THR A 28 -11.25 -18.57 -10.74
CA THR A 28 -11.16 -17.27 -10.06
C THR A 28 -9.70 -16.85 -9.98
N LEU A 29 -9.37 -15.68 -10.54
CA LEU A 29 -8.05 -15.07 -10.44
C LEU A 29 -8.02 -13.99 -9.37
N TRP A 30 -6.95 -13.97 -8.60
CA TRP A 30 -6.63 -12.94 -7.61
C TRP A 30 -5.52 -12.04 -8.11
N ALA A 31 -5.35 -10.85 -7.52
CA ALA A 31 -4.27 -9.95 -7.91
C ALA A 31 -2.88 -10.61 -7.79
N SER A 32 -2.69 -11.45 -6.76
CA SER A 32 -1.46 -12.23 -6.56
C SER A 32 -1.15 -13.19 -7.69
N ASP A 33 -2.18 -13.69 -8.41
CA ASP A 33 -1.97 -14.59 -9.54
C ASP A 33 -1.14 -13.91 -10.63
N VAL A 34 -1.46 -12.67 -10.97
CA VAL A 34 -0.80 -11.93 -12.07
C VAL A 34 0.23 -10.92 -11.57
N LYS A 35 0.63 -10.99 -10.29
CA LYS A 35 1.51 -10.02 -9.61
C LYS A 35 0.97 -8.57 -9.70
N ALA A 36 -0.34 -8.41 -9.74
CA ALA A 36 -1.00 -7.13 -9.67
C ALA A 36 -1.12 -6.65 -8.22
N ILE A 37 -1.38 -5.35 -8.07
CA ILE A 37 -1.75 -4.76 -6.78
C ILE A 37 -3.22 -5.10 -6.51
N SER A 38 -3.51 -5.61 -5.31
CA SER A 38 -4.88 -5.89 -4.86
C SER A 38 -5.72 -4.63 -4.83
N ALA A 39 -7.00 -4.72 -5.23
CA ALA A 39 -7.97 -3.64 -5.00
C ALA A 39 -8.36 -3.54 -3.51
N ASP A 40 -8.29 -4.65 -2.78
CA ASP A 40 -8.54 -4.73 -1.35
C ASP A 40 -7.26 -4.45 -0.54
N ALA A 41 -7.45 -4.00 0.69
CA ALA A 41 -6.35 -3.86 1.64
C ALA A 41 -5.73 -5.23 1.95
N ILE A 42 -4.41 -5.32 1.84
CA ILE A 42 -3.63 -6.55 2.09
C ILE A 42 -3.15 -6.68 3.53
N GLY A 43 -3.40 -5.67 4.35
CA GLY A 43 -3.02 -5.62 5.75
C GLY A 43 -3.65 -4.43 6.47
N GLN A 44 -3.52 -4.42 7.80
CA GLN A 44 -4.07 -3.38 8.66
C GLN A 44 -3.04 -2.95 9.70
N ILE A 45 -2.92 -1.64 9.90
CA ILE A 45 -2.15 -1.02 10.98
C ILE A 45 -3.14 -0.59 12.07
N THR A 46 -2.83 -0.98 13.31
CA THR A 46 -3.61 -0.67 14.52
C THR A 46 -2.71 -0.13 15.62
N ASP A 47 -3.30 0.15 16.78
CA ASP A 47 -2.59 0.57 17.99
C ASP A 47 -1.44 -0.40 18.34
N ASN A 48 -0.37 0.15 18.93
CA ASN A 48 0.87 -0.54 19.32
C ASN A 48 1.68 -1.15 18.16
N GLY A 49 1.28 -0.89 16.91
CA GLY A 49 2.02 -1.29 15.72
C GLY A 49 3.03 -0.23 15.26
N THR A 50 3.50 -0.37 14.03
CA THR A 50 4.28 0.64 13.32
C THR A 50 3.77 0.79 11.89
N MET A 51 3.91 1.97 11.31
CA MET A 51 3.67 2.17 9.88
C MET A 51 4.68 1.37 9.04
N ALA A 52 5.91 1.20 9.53
CA ALA A 52 6.94 0.37 8.90
C ALA A 52 6.59 -1.13 8.84
N SER A 53 5.66 -1.61 9.66
CA SER A 53 5.21 -3.02 9.62
C SER A 53 4.56 -3.41 8.28
N ALA A 54 4.10 -2.43 7.51
CA ALA A 54 3.57 -2.62 6.16
C ALA A 54 4.68 -2.94 5.16
N ASN A 55 5.14 -4.19 5.19
CA ASN A 55 6.30 -4.71 4.47
C ASN A 55 5.96 -5.49 3.18
N THR A 56 4.74 -5.30 2.67
CA THR A 56 4.27 -5.90 1.41
C THR A 56 3.67 -4.81 0.54
N PRO A 57 4.06 -4.71 -0.76
CA PRO A 57 3.49 -3.72 -1.66
C PRO A 57 1.98 -3.87 -1.82
N GLY A 58 1.26 -2.76 -1.77
CA GLY A 58 -0.20 -2.71 -1.89
C GLY A 58 -0.86 -1.72 -0.94
N TRP A 59 -2.18 -1.81 -0.86
CA TRP A 59 -2.99 -0.96 0.03
C TRP A 59 -3.06 -1.54 1.43
N TRP A 60 -2.86 -0.69 2.43
CA TRP A 60 -2.98 -1.02 3.84
C TRP A 60 -4.03 -0.16 4.48
N ARG A 61 -4.92 -0.76 5.28
CA ARG A 61 -5.86 -0.01 6.10
C ARG A 61 -5.14 0.56 7.31
N VAL A 62 -5.36 1.83 7.61
CA VAL A 62 -4.88 2.46 8.86
C VAL A 62 -6.09 2.68 9.75
N ALA A 63 -6.16 1.95 10.86
CA ALA A 63 -7.25 1.99 11.82
C ALA A 63 -6.65 2.09 13.23
N VAL A 64 -6.00 3.21 13.51
CA VAL A 64 -5.30 3.48 14.76
C VAL A 64 -6.21 4.36 15.63
N SER A 65 -6.64 3.85 16.78
CA SER A 65 -7.48 4.58 17.74
C SER A 65 -6.65 5.52 18.62
N ASN A 66 -5.39 5.17 18.89
CA ASN A 66 -4.45 6.01 19.62
C ASN A 66 -3.11 6.12 18.87
N SER A 67 -2.90 7.23 18.15
CA SER A 67 -1.68 7.46 17.36
C SER A 67 -0.39 7.52 18.18
N ASP A 68 -0.46 7.79 19.49
CA ASP A 68 0.73 7.82 20.35
C ASP A 68 1.31 6.42 20.59
N THR A 69 0.51 5.38 20.37
CA THR A 69 0.97 3.98 20.47
C THR A 69 1.73 3.52 19.23
N VAL A 70 1.72 4.30 18.15
CA VAL A 70 2.40 3.98 16.88
C VAL A 70 3.64 4.86 16.77
N ALA A 71 4.81 4.29 17.11
CA ALA A 71 6.03 5.05 17.32
C ALA A 71 6.46 5.91 16.11
N ASP A 72 6.23 5.41 14.90
CA ASP A 72 6.58 6.07 13.64
C ASP A 72 5.37 6.70 12.94
N PHE A 73 4.31 7.05 13.67
CA PHE A 73 3.14 7.71 13.10
C PHE A 73 3.47 9.12 12.55
N PRO A 74 2.95 9.51 11.37
CA PRO A 74 3.18 10.84 10.79
C PRO A 74 2.82 11.99 11.75
N THR A 75 3.73 12.95 11.86
CA THR A 75 3.66 14.07 12.81
C THR A 75 3.92 15.38 12.09
N TYR A 76 3.03 16.35 12.23
CA TYR A 76 3.21 17.73 11.76
C TYR A 76 4.49 18.36 12.36
N PRO A 77 5.02 19.42 11.73
CA PRO A 77 6.21 20.12 12.25
C PRO A 77 6.08 20.60 13.69
N ASP A 78 4.87 20.87 14.17
CA ASP A 78 4.57 21.30 15.54
C ASP A 78 4.51 20.14 16.57
N GLY A 79 4.69 18.89 16.12
CA GLY A 79 4.62 17.70 16.97
C GLY A 79 3.24 17.05 17.06
N SER A 80 2.20 17.64 16.49
CA SER A 80 0.85 17.04 16.47
C SER A 80 0.76 15.90 15.45
N LYS A 81 0.00 14.84 15.74
CA LYS A 81 -0.17 13.70 14.82
C LYS A 81 -1.23 14.00 13.76
N LEU A 82 -1.07 13.41 12.57
CA LEU A 82 -2.15 13.38 11.58
C LEU A 82 -3.35 12.59 12.13
N TYR A 83 -4.54 12.83 11.58
CA TYR A 83 -5.72 12.00 11.87
C TYR A 83 -5.42 10.52 11.59
N SER A 84 -5.72 9.64 12.55
CA SER A 84 -5.13 8.31 12.67
C SER A 84 -5.90 7.18 11.98
N TYR A 85 -6.95 7.52 11.23
CA TYR A 85 -7.67 6.61 10.35
C TYR A 85 -7.46 7.01 8.90
N GLY A 86 -7.36 6.03 8.02
CA GLY A 86 -7.16 6.24 6.59
C GLY A 86 -6.66 4.98 5.88
N TYR A 87 -5.85 5.18 4.85
CA TYR A 87 -5.18 4.10 4.14
C TYR A 87 -3.76 4.50 3.74
N MET A 88 -2.91 3.51 3.52
CA MET A 88 -1.53 3.72 3.11
C MET A 88 -1.24 2.90 1.86
N PHE A 89 -0.57 3.51 0.90
CA PHE A 89 0.01 2.82 -0.24
C PHE A 89 1.47 2.47 0.06
N VAL A 90 1.85 1.22 -0.19
CA VAL A 90 3.24 0.77 -0.09
C VAL A 90 3.71 0.28 -1.44
N GLU A 91 4.89 0.74 -1.86
CA GLU A 91 5.54 0.32 -3.09
C GLU A 91 6.98 -0.11 -2.83
N LYS A 92 7.46 -1.08 -3.60
CA LYS A 92 8.86 -1.54 -3.58
C LYS A 92 9.41 -1.61 -5.00
N ILE A 93 10.48 -0.86 -5.26
CA ILE A 93 11.23 -0.92 -6.53
C ILE A 93 12.71 -1.13 -6.20
N GLY A 94 13.25 -2.30 -6.56
CA GLY A 94 14.61 -2.69 -6.14
C GLY A 94 14.71 -2.72 -4.62
N GLU A 95 15.62 -1.92 -4.06
CA GLU A 95 15.81 -1.76 -2.61
C GLU A 95 15.05 -0.56 -2.03
N VAL A 96 14.33 0.18 -2.86
CA VAL A 96 13.57 1.37 -2.43
C VAL A 96 12.19 0.94 -1.95
N TRP A 97 11.85 1.38 -0.75
CA TRP A 97 10.50 1.31 -0.19
C TRP A 97 9.89 2.70 -0.17
N PHE A 98 8.67 2.82 -0.68
CA PHE A 98 7.88 4.04 -0.61
C PHE A 98 6.61 3.77 0.20
N GLN A 99 6.32 4.66 1.14
CA GLN A 99 5.09 4.63 1.92
C GLN A 99 4.38 5.97 1.81
N HIS A 100 3.10 5.94 1.44
CA HIS A 100 2.27 7.13 1.27
C HIS A 100 0.97 6.97 2.06
N TYR A 101 0.86 7.70 3.16
CA TYR A 101 -0.30 7.72 4.01
C TYR A 101 -1.29 8.78 3.56
N TYR A 102 -2.54 8.36 3.39
CA TYR A 102 -3.71 9.18 3.10
C TYR A 102 -4.60 9.17 4.34
N ALA A 103 -4.51 10.22 5.15
CA ALA A 103 -5.42 10.37 6.30
C ALA A 103 -6.85 10.58 5.80
N HIS A 104 -7.83 10.01 6.51
CA HIS A 104 -9.24 10.14 6.19
C HIS A 104 -9.72 11.61 6.15
N MET A 105 -9.05 12.51 6.87
CA MET A 105 -9.33 13.95 6.86
C MET A 105 -8.55 14.72 5.78
N GLY A 106 -7.89 14.03 4.84
CA GLY A 106 -7.28 14.62 3.64
C GLY A 106 -5.80 15.01 3.74
N ALA A 107 -5.18 14.92 4.93
CA ALA A 107 -3.75 15.12 5.08
C ALA A 107 -2.96 13.95 4.48
N ASN A 108 -1.87 14.25 3.76
CA ASN A 108 -1.01 13.24 3.15
C ASN A 108 0.39 13.31 3.75
N ALA A 109 0.98 12.15 4.01
CA ALA A 109 2.36 12.03 4.46
C ALA A 109 3.08 10.96 3.64
N LYS A 110 4.33 11.21 3.26
CA LYS A 110 5.14 10.25 2.50
C LYS A 110 6.53 10.09 3.08
N ARG A 111 7.10 8.90 2.95
CA ARG A 111 8.52 8.66 3.20
C ARG A 111 9.05 7.61 2.24
N GLN A 112 10.36 7.64 2.04
CA GLN A 112 11.06 6.68 1.21
C GLN A 112 12.34 6.24 1.91
N ASP A 113 12.60 4.94 1.94
CA ASP A 113 13.76 4.36 2.59
C ASP A 113 14.41 3.31 1.68
N TRP A 114 15.67 2.99 1.96
CA TRP A 114 16.38 1.87 1.33
C TRP A 114 16.47 0.70 2.33
N GLY A 115 16.28 -0.53 1.85
CA GLY A 115 16.51 -1.72 2.67
C GLY A 115 15.80 -3.00 2.22
N THR A 116 16.06 -4.09 2.94
CA THR A 116 15.38 -5.38 2.73
C THR A 116 13.92 -5.35 3.20
N VAL A 117 13.61 -4.47 4.17
CA VAL A 117 12.27 -4.16 4.69
C VAL A 117 12.12 -2.64 4.88
N PRO A 118 10.89 -2.11 4.96
CA PRO A 118 10.68 -0.71 5.35
C PRO A 118 11.33 -0.41 6.71
N ASN A 119 11.85 0.79 6.86
CA ASN A 119 12.44 1.26 8.10
C ASN A 119 12.09 2.74 8.34
N THR A 120 12.63 3.33 9.39
CA THR A 120 12.31 4.69 9.82
C THR A 120 13.51 5.63 9.70
N SER A 121 14.47 5.32 8.82
CA SER A 121 15.69 6.12 8.66
C SER A 121 15.39 7.50 8.08
N ARG A 122 14.33 7.60 7.27
CA ARG A 122 13.78 8.86 6.76
C ARG A 122 12.51 9.22 7.52
N PRO A 123 12.38 10.49 7.95
CA PRO A 123 11.15 10.98 8.56
C PRO A 123 10.04 11.06 7.52
N TRP A 124 8.80 11.15 8.01
CA TRP A 124 7.65 11.52 7.18
C TRP A 124 7.78 12.96 6.68
N VAL A 125 7.46 13.16 5.41
CA VAL A 125 7.22 14.48 4.81
C VAL A 125 5.72 14.65 4.66
N ILE A 126 5.15 15.70 5.27
CA ILE A 126 3.73 15.99 5.20
C ILE A 126 3.50 17.07 4.14
N ASP A 127 2.55 16.82 3.25
CA ASP A 127 2.21 17.77 2.19
C ASP A 127 1.60 19.06 2.75
N TYR A 128 1.84 20.17 2.05
CA TYR A 128 1.22 21.43 2.42
C TYR A 128 -0.31 21.34 2.28
N ASN A 129 -1.02 21.86 3.28
CA ASN A 129 -2.48 21.94 3.32
C ASN A 129 -2.91 23.03 4.31
N THR A 130 -4.21 23.20 4.54
CA THR A 130 -4.72 24.26 5.43
C THR A 130 -4.20 24.16 6.87
N ALA A 131 -3.93 22.95 7.37
CA ALA A 131 -3.34 22.70 8.70
C ALA A 131 -1.80 22.74 8.71
N ASN A 132 -1.15 22.48 7.57
CA ASN A 132 0.30 22.55 7.39
C ASN A 132 0.63 23.50 6.24
N LYS A 133 0.55 24.80 6.48
CA LYS A 133 0.84 25.83 5.46
C LYS A 133 2.10 26.61 5.83
N PRO A 134 2.85 27.13 4.86
CA PRO A 134 3.95 28.05 5.14
C PRO A 134 3.47 29.28 5.90
N SER A 135 4.27 29.75 6.85
CA SER A 135 4.12 31.07 7.47
C SER A 135 4.63 32.17 6.54
N ALA A 136 4.33 33.44 6.87
CA ALA A 136 4.89 34.58 6.15
C ALA A 136 6.43 34.61 6.23
N GLY A 137 7.01 34.14 7.34
CA GLY A 137 8.45 34.00 7.49
C GLY A 137 9.04 32.94 6.57
N ASP A 138 8.38 31.78 6.44
CA ASP A 138 8.85 30.66 5.61
C ASP A 138 8.94 31.02 4.12
N VAL A 139 8.14 32.00 3.67
CA VAL A 139 8.12 32.45 2.27
C VAL A 139 8.80 33.81 2.06
N GLY A 140 9.45 34.36 3.09
CA GLY A 140 10.13 35.67 2.99
C GLY A 140 9.18 36.83 2.71
N ALA A 141 7.91 36.74 3.15
CA ALA A 141 6.90 37.79 3.00
C ALA A 141 6.85 38.74 4.22
N LEU A 142 7.88 38.74 5.06
CA LEU A 142 8.04 39.73 6.14
C LEU A 142 8.71 41.01 5.59
N PRO A 143 8.41 42.20 6.13
CA PRO A 143 8.99 43.47 5.68
C PRO A 143 10.51 43.57 5.81
#